data_AF-A0A836WVL3-F1
#
_entry.id   AF-A0A836WVL3-F1
#
_cell.length_a   1.000
_cell.length_b   1.000
_cell.length_c   1.000
_cell.angle_alpha   90.00
_cell.angle_beta   90.00
_cell.angle_gamma   90.00
#
_symmetry.space_group_name_H-M   'P 1'
#
loop_
_entity.id
_entity.type
_entity.pdbx_description
1 polymer ?
#
loop_
_entity_poly.entity_id
_entity_poly.type
_entity_poly.pdbx_seq_one_letter_code
_entity_poly.pdbx_strand_id
1 'polypeptide(L)' 'MVVKGIQVNQQFSDHLPQVEVVEDQIKQVILNFIQNSADSISGEGQITLTTEQQGSQLKIKIQDTGHG' A
#
# COMPACT_ATOMS: atom_id res chain seq x y z
N MET A 1 11.20 0.32 -10.34
CA MET A 1 10.94 -1.10 -10.62
C MET A 1 9.60 -1.21 -11.30
N VAL A 2 9.51 -1.83 -12.48
CA VAL A 2 8.24 -2.22 -13.09
C VAL A 2 8.18 -3.74 -12.96
N VAL A 3 7.39 -4.22 -12.01
CA VAL A 3 7.22 -5.66 -11.79
C VAL A 3 6.20 -6.15 -12.82
N LYS A 4 6.67 -6.85 -13.84
CA LYS A 4 5.82 -7.35 -14.94
C LYS A 4 4.81 -8.35 -14.38
N GLY A 5 3.52 -8.15 -14.67
CA GLY A 5 2.44 -9.06 -14.25
C GLY A 5 1.72 -8.68 -12.95
N ILE A 6 2.16 -7.64 -12.24
CA ILE A 6 1.49 -7.18 -11.02
C ILE A 6 0.65 -5.94 -11.30
N GLN A 7 -0.65 -6.04 -11.03
CA GLN A 7 -1.56 -4.91 -11.07
C GLN A 7 -1.60 -4.20 -9.71
N VAL A 8 -1.47 -2.88 -9.71
CA VAL A 8 -1.58 -2.06 -8.49
C VAL A 8 -2.92 -1.33 -8.49
N ASN A 9 -3.77 -1.65 -7.52
CA ASN A 9 -5.06 -1.02 -7.33
C ASN A 9 -5.00 -0.04 -6.15
N GLN A 10 -5.57 1.14 -6.32
CA GLN A 10 -5.61 2.19 -5.29
C GLN A 10 -7.06 2.50 -4.94
N GLN A 11 -7.37 2.46 -3.66
CA GLN A 11 -8.69 2.69 -3.09
C GLN A 11 -8.54 3.72 -1.97
N PHE A 12 -8.43 4.99 -2.36
CA PHE A 12 -8.24 6.06 -1.40
C PHE A 12 -9.58 6.65 -0.99
N SER A 13 -9.79 6.81 0.32
CA SER A 13 -10.95 7.54 0.83
C SER A 13 -10.86 9.01 0.43
N ASP A 14 -11.99 9.57 -0.01
CA ASP A 14 -12.13 11.02 -0.28
C ASP A 14 -12.04 11.86 1.00
N HIS A 15 -12.23 11.23 2.17
CA HIS A 15 -12.21 11.86 3.48
C HIS A 15 -11.14 11.19 4.34
N LEU A 16 -10.03 11.89 4.54
CA LEU A 16 -8.92 11.45 5.39
C LEU A 16 -8.58 12.54 6.40
N PRO A 17 -8.24 12.17 7.65
CA PRO A 17 -7.77 13.14 8.63
C PRO A 17 -6.39 13.65 8.23
N GLN A 18 -6.09 14.90 8.59
CA GLN A 18 -4.73 15.39 8.54
C GLN A 18 -3.90 14.71 9.63
N VAL A 19 -2.70 14.25 9.28
CA VAL A 19 -1.76 13.60 10.20
C VAL A 19 -0.41 14.30 10.15
N GLU A 20 0.27 14.35 11.28
CA GLU A 20 1.64 14.87 11.39
C GLU A 20 2.63 13.71 11.27
N VAL A 21 3.45 13.74 10.23
CA VAL A 21 4.42 12.69 9.94
C VAL A 21 5.68 13.27 9.30
N VAL A 22 6.78 12.53 9.35
CA VAL A 22 7.95 12.78 8.50
C VAL A 22 7.69 12.15 7.14
N GLU A 23 7.37 12.96 6.13
CA GLU A 23 6.92 12.50 4.80
C GLU A 23 7.85 11.43 4.20
N ASP A 24 9.16 11.68 4.20
CA ASP A 24 10.14 10.78 3.59
C ASP A 24 10.22 9.42 4.31
N GLN A 25 10.04 9.40 5.63
CA GLN A 25 10.04 8.14 6.39
C GLN A 25 8.80 7.31 6.07
N ILE A 26 7.61 7.93 6.01
CA ILE A 26 6.38 7.23 5.65
C ILE A 26 6.42 6.74 4.20
N LYS A 27 6.93 7.57 3.29
CA LYS A 27 7.16 7.18 1.89
C LYS A 27 8.04 5.93 1.80
N GLN A 28 9.15 5.89 2.54
CA GLN A 28 10.04 4.72 2.56
C GLN A 28 9.34 3.48 3.12
N VAL A 29 8.57 3.61 4.20
CA VAL A 29 7.84 2.48 4.80
C VAL A 29 6.83 1.90 3.81
N ILE A 30 6.03 2.74 3.14
CA ILE A 30 5.06 2.31 2.13
C ILE A 30 5.76 1.60 0.96
N LEU A 31 6.89 2.15 0.47
CA LEU A 31 7.66 1.54 -0.61
C LEU A 31 8.22 0.17 -0.21
N ASN A 32 8.71 0.02 1.02
CA ASN A 32 9.21 -1.27 1.52
C ASN A 32 8.08 -2.32 1.56
N PHE A 33 6.88 -1.95 1.99
CA PHE A 33 5.74 -2.87 1.96
C PHE A 33 5.32 -3.24 0.55
N ILE A 34 5.27 -2.29 -0.38
CA ILE A 34 4.97 -2.58 -1.79
C ILE A 34 6.00 -3.54 -2.39
N GLN A 35 7.29 -3.35 -2.06
CA GLN A 35 8.35 -4.24 -2.53
C GLN A 35 8.18 -5.65 -1.96
N ASN A 36 7.95 -5.78 -0.65
CA ASN A 36 7.69 -7.08 -0.02
C ASN A 36 6.46 -7.78 -0.62
N SER A 37 5.38 -7.04 -0.86
CA SER A 37 4.17 -7.54 -1.52
C SER A 37 4.38 -7.93 -2.99
N ALA A 38 5.32 -7.29 -3.68
CA ALA A 38 5.68 -7.70 -5.04
C ALA A 38 6.52 -8.99 -5.03
N ASP A 39 7.45 -9.10 -4.09
CA ASP A 39 8.32 -10.26 -3.92
C ASP A 39 7.51 -11.53 -3.49
N SER A 40 6.38 -11.36 -2.82
CA SER A 40 5.47 -12.46 -2.46
C SER A 40 4.61 -12.97 -3.63
N ILE A 41 4.55 -12.27 -4.77
CA ILE A 41 3.70 -12.66 -5.90
C ILE A 41 4.51 -13.47 -6.93
N SER A 42 4.08 -14.70 -7.19
CA SER A 42 4.63 -15.54 -8.27
C SER A 42 3.80 -15.40 -9.54
N GLY A 43 4.33 -14.72 -10.55
CA GLY A 43 3.66 -14.53 -11.84
C GLY A 43 2.68 -13.35 -11.83
N GLU A 44 1.42 -13.60 -12.21
CA GLU A 44 0.38 -12.57 -12.20
C GLU A 44 -0.23 -12.42 -10.80
N GLY A 45 -0.51 -11.18 -10.42
CA GLY A 45 -1.13 -10.90 -9.13
C GLY A 45 -1.49 -9.44 -8.95
N GLN A 46 -1.96 -9.12 -7.75
CA GLN A 46 -2.48 -7.79 -7.45
C GLN A 46 -1.97 -7.32 -6.09
N ILE A 47 -1.66 -6.03 -6.02
CA ILE A 47 -1.41 -5.31 -4.77
C ILE A 47 -2.48 -4.22 -4.66
N THR A 48 -3.21 -4.19 -3.55
CA THR A 48 -4.24 -3.19 -3.28
C THR A 48 -3.81 -2.30 -2.12
N LEU A 49 -3.78 -0.99 -2.37
CA LEU A 49 -3.58 0.03 -1.34
C LEU A 49 -4.91 0.67 -1.02
N THR A 50 -5.31 0.62 0.24
CA THR A 50 -6.53 1.25 0.74
C THR A 50 -6.18 2.26 1.82
N THR A 51 -6.80 3.44 1.78
CA THR A 51 -6.76 4.39 2.89
C THR A 51 -8.15 4.59 3.46
N GLU A 52 -8.26 4.57 4.77
CA GLU A 52 -9.52 4.80 5.47
C GLU A 52 -9.28 5.64 6.73
N GLN A 53 -10.28 6.45 7.09
CA GLN A 53 -10.29 7.14 8.37
C GLN A 53 -10.80 6.19 9.45
N GLN A 54 -10.04 6.07 10.55
CA GLN A 54 -10.45 5.35 11.74
C GLN A 54 -10.42 6.29 12.94
N GLY A 55 -11.54 6.97 13.19
CA GLY A 55 -11.61 8.03 14.19
C GLY A 55 -10.72 9.21 13.81
N SER A 56 -9.73 9.55 14.64
CA SER A 56 -8.73 10.58 14.35
C SER A 56 -7.49 10.05 13.62
N GLN A 57 -7.45 8.75 13.30
CA GLN A 57 -6.29 8.11 12.69
C GLN A 57 -6.49 7.87 11.19
N LEU A 58 -5.41 8.02 10.43
CA LEU A 58 -5.30 7.51 9.07
C LEU A 58 -4.87 6.04 9.15
N LYS A 59 -5.65 5.15 8.55
CA LYS A 59 -5.26 3.75 8.37
C LYS A 59 -4.92 3.50 6.91
N ILE A 60 -3.75 2.92 6.69
CA ILE A 60 -3.28 2.49 5.37
C ILE A 60 -3.25 0.95 5.41
N LYS A 61 -3.95 0.31 4.46
CA LYS A 61 -3.95 -1.14 4.29
C LYS A 61 -3.24 -1.46 2.97
N ILE A 62 -2.30 -2.39 3.02
CA ILE A 62 -1.61 -2.95 1.86
C ILE A 62 -1.93 -4.43 1.85
N GLN A 63 -2.49 -4.93 0.74
CA GLN A 63 -2.90 -6.32 0.58
C GLN A 63 -2.39 -6.83 -0.75
N ASP A 64 -1.68 -7.96 -0.74
CA ASP A 64 -1.27 -8.68 -1.95
C ASP A 64 -2.00 -10.01 -2.12
N THR A 65 -1.89 -10.56 -3.32
CA THR A 65 -2.36 -11.92 -3.67
C THR A 65 -1.21 -12.92 -3.71
N GLY A 66 -0.11 -12.62 -3.02
CA GLY A 66 1.08 -13.46 -2.96
C GLY A 66 0.89 -14.69 -2.08
N HIS A 67 1.96 -15.45 -1.91
CA HIS A 67 1.95 -16.75 -1.23
C HIS A 67 1.94 -16.70 0.30
N GLY A 68 1.91 -15.50 0.90
CA GLY A 68 1.78 -15.30 2.34
C GLY A 68 2.92 -15.90 3.15
#